data_AF-A0A3D5S3P4-F1
#
_entry.id   AF-A0A3D5S3P4-F1
#
_cell.length_a   1.000
_cell.length_b   1.000
_cell.length_c   1.000
_cell.angle_alpha   90.00
_cell.angle_beta   90.00
_cell.angle_gamma   90.00
#
_symmetry.space_group_name_H-M   'P 1'
#
loop_
_entity.id
_entity.type
_entity.pdbx_description
1 polymer ?
#
loop_
_entity_poly.entity_id
_entity_poly.type
_entity_poly.pdbx_seq_one_letter_code
_entity_poly.pdbx_strand_id
1 'polypeptide(L)'
;ENFVSARRLMYWQVYLHKTSVAAEAMLISLIKRAKKLTQAGKTIPATPALSIFLERDITRQEFLDDPDLLGIFTMMDDMDIWGSIKMWQSHEDPVLSTLSHDLLTRKLFKIKLSNEKFESSVIDRIQNLIVEKGFNQSESKYFIQKDSISNSAYIPKGGSINILMKSGEIIDVAQASDLPNIKVMSKIVKKYYLCYPRNLKLPADIFES
;
A
#
# COMPACT_ATOMS: atom_id res chain seq x y z
N GLU A 1 -10.26 16.08 -23.49
CA GLU A 1 -9.45 14.86 -23.77
C GLU A 1 -8.14 14.81 -22.98
N ASN A 2 -7.24 15.79 -23.13
CA ASN A 2 -5.95 15.84 -22.42
C ASN A 2 -6.03 15.58 -20.91
N PHE A 3 -7.07 16.06 -20.25
CA PHE A 3 -7.35 15.78 -18.84
C PHE A 3 -7.40 14.28 -18.52
N VAL A 4 -8.13 13.48 -19.31
CA VAL A 4 -8.30 12.02 -19.07
C VAL A 4 -6.98 11.29 -19.29
N SER A 5 -6.23 11.68 -20.34
CA SER A 5 -4.90 11.15 -20.63
C SER A 5 -3.91 11.46 -19.51
N ALA A 6 -3.86 12.71 -19.05
CA ALA A 6 -2.98 13.15 -17.97
C ALA A 6 -3.31 12.44 -16.65
N ARG A 7 -4.61 12.33 -16.31
CA ARG A 7 -5.06 11.56 -15.14
C ARG A 7 -4.56 10.13 -15.21
N ARG A 8 -4.77 9.42 -16.33
CA ARG A 8 -4.28 8.04 -16.50
C ARG A 8 -2.77 7.93 -16.27
N LEU A 9 -2.01 8.86 -16.83
CA LEU A 9 -0.56 8.90 -16.73
C LEU A 9 -0.12 9.11 -15.27
N MET A 10 -0.71 10.07 -14.55
CA MET A 10 -0.40 10.33 -13.15
C MET A 10 -0.63 9.12 -12.24
N TYR A 11 -1.72 8.37 -12.46
CA TYR A 11 -1.96 7.15 -11.70
C TYR A 11 -0.87 6.11 -11.89
N TRP A 12 -0.41 5.84 -13.11
CA TRP A 12 0.58 4.79 -13.33
C TRP A 12 2.01 5.23 -13.06
N GLN A 13 2.33 6.49 -13.35
CA GLN A 13 3.69 7.01 -13.22
C GLN A 13 4.01 7.52 -11.81
N VAL A 14 2.98 7.92 -11.04
CA VAL A 14 3.17 8.53 -9.71
C VAL A 14 2.43 7.73 -8.64
N TYR A 15 1.09 7.72 -8.64
CA TYR A 15 0.31 7.18 -7.52
C TYR A 15 0.51 5.67 -7.32
N LEU A 16 0.58 4.91 -8.41
CA LEU A 16 0.80 3.46 -8.41
C LEU A 16 2.21 3.09 -8.85
N HIS A 17 3.15 4.02 -8.73
CA HIS A 17 4.55 3.73 -9.04
C HIS A 17 5.05 2.62 -8.11
N LYS A 18 5.67 1.60 -8.70
CA LYS A 18 6.04 0.35 -8.00
C LYS A 18 6.83 0.60 -6.71
N THR A 19 7.73 1.57 -6.70
CA THR A 19 8.54 1.89 -5.52
C THR A 19 7.71 2.51 -4.39
N SER A 20 6.69 3.31 -4.73
CA SER A 20 5.77 3.89 -3.75
C SER A 20 4.90 2.81 -3.11
N VAL A 21 4.37 1.89 -3.93
CA VAL A 21 3.60 0.72 -3.46
C VAL A 21 4.47 -0.17 -2.55
N ALA A 22 5.74 -0.36 -2.88
CA ALA A 22 6.66 -1.13 -2.04
C ALA A 22 6.94 -0.47 -0.68
N ALA A 23 7.04 0.87 -0.64
CA ALA A 23 7.20 1.63 0.59
C ALA A 23 5.94 1.60 1.46
N GLU A 24 4.77 1.78 0.85
CA GLU A 24 3.46 1.66 1.51
C GLU A 24 3.28 0.27 2.12
N ALA A 25 3.57 -0.79 1.35
CA ALA A 25 3.50 -2.17 1.83
C ALA A 25 4.40 -2.41 3.05
N MET A 26 5.62 -1.86 3.03
CA MET A 26 6.55 -1.93 4.16
C MET A 26 6.02 -1.17 5.39
N LEU A 27 5.47 0.03 5.20
CA LEU A 27 4.88 0.81 6.29
C LEU A 27 3.66 0.10 6.90
N ILE A 28 2.79 -0.49 6.08
CA ILE A 28 1.65 -1.30 6.54
C ILE A 28 2.15 -2.47 7.41
N SER A 29 3.17 -3.21 6.95
CA SER A 29 3.78 -4.28 7.75
C SER A 29 4.31 -3.77 9.08
N LEU A 30 5.00 -2.62 9.07
CA LEU A 30 5.60 -2.03 10.24
C LEU A 30 4.55 -1.63 11.29
N ILE A 31 3.50 -0.88 10.87
CA ILE A 31 2.42 -0.47 11.77
C ILE A 31 1.66 -1.69 12.31
N LYS A 32 1.41 -2.72 11.48
CA LYS A 32 0.80 -3.98 11.95
C LYS A 32 1.67 -4.70 12.98
N ARG A 33 3.00 -4.66 12.84
CA ARG A 33 3.91 -5.26 13.84
C ARG A 33 3.90 -4.46 15.14
N ALA A 34 4.00 -3.13 15.05
CA ALA A 34 3.90 -2.24 16.21
C ALA A 34 2.61 -2.51 16.99
N LYS A 35 1.46 -2.49 16.30
CA LYS A 35 0.15 -2.78 16.87
C LYS A 35 0.10 -4.14 17.56
N LYS A 36 0.55 -5.21 16.89
CA LYS A 36 0.57 -6.56 17.48
C LYS A 36 1.41 -6.63 18.76
N LEU A 37 2.57 -5.98 18.78
CA LEU A 37 3.44 -5.97 19.95
C LEU A 37 2.81 -5.18 21.11
N THR A 38 2.27 -4.00 20.83
CA THR A 38 1.54 -3.19 21.81
C THR A 38 0.38 -3.97 22.44
N GLN A 39 -0.45 -4.62 21.62
CA GLN A 39 -1.57 -5.45 22.10
C GLN A 39 -1.12 -6.71 22.84
N ALA A 40 0.12 -7.18 22.62
CA ALA A 40 0.73 -8.27 23.38
C ALA A 40 1.36 -7.79 24.70
N GLY A 41 1.16 -6.53 25.10
CA GLY A 41 1.68 -5.94 26.34
C GLY A 41 3.14 -5.51 26.25
N LYS A 42 3.76 -5.49 25.07
CA LYS A 42 5.11 -4.95 24.88
C LYS A 42 5.05 -3.42 24.83
N THR A 43 6.03 -2.78 25.45
CA THR A 43 6.15 -1.32 25.43
C THR A 43 6.73 -0.85 24.09
N ILE A 44 5.86 -0.33 23.22
CA ILE A 44 6.26 0.25 21.94
C ILE A 44 6.23 1.78 22.04
N PRO A 45 7.37 2.48 21.93
CA PRO A 45 7.40 3.94 22.03
C PRO A 45 6.58 4.59 20.91
N ALA A 46 5.61 5.41 21.27
CA ALA A 46 4.80 6.19 20.35
C ALA A 46 4.30 7.46 21.06
N THR A 47 3.86 8.45 20.29
CA THR A 47 3.20 9.63 20.86
C THR A 47 1.86 9.23 21.48
N PRO A 48 1.34 9.99 22.48
CA PRO A 48 0.07 9.66 23.11
C PRO A 48 -1.08 9.44 22.12
N ALA A 49 -1.12 10.22 21.04
CA ALA A 49 -2.15 10.10 20.01
C ALA A 49 -2.01 8.79 19.22
N LEU A 50 -0.81 8.46 18.73
CA LEU A 50 -0.57 7.22 18.00
C LEU A 50 -0.77 5.97 18.88
N SER A 51 -0.36 6.01 20.15
CA SER A 51 -0.47 4.89 21.09
C SER A 51 -1.91 4.36 21.20
N ILE A 52 -2.91 5.26 21.23
CA ILE A 52 -4.32 4.88 21.31
C ILE A 52 -4.74 3.98 20.14
N PHE A 53 -4.27 4.28 18.92
CA PHE A 53 -4.54 3.49 17.72
C PHE A 53 -3.74 2.18 17.64
N LEU A 54 -2.60 2.10 18.33
CA LEU A 54 -1.81 0.87 18.46
C LEU A 54 -2.36 -0.06 19.54
N GLU A 55 -2.97 0.48 20.59
CA GLU A 55 -3.54 -0.29 21.70
C GLU A 55 -4.90 -0.88 21.35
N ARG A 56 -5.75 -0.13 20.62
CA ARG A 56 -7.15 -0.48 20.38
C ARG A 56 -7.43 -0.86 18.93
N ASP A 57 -8.32 -1.82 18.73
CA ASP A 57 -8.96 -2.08 17.43
C ASP A 57 -10.20 -1.22 17.27
N ILE A 58 -9.97 0.05 16.92
CA ILE A 58 -11.04 1.04 16.74
C ILE A 58 -11.82 0.72 15.46
N THR A 59 -13.12 0.48 15.62
CA THR A 59 -14.04 0.27 14.52
C THR A 59 -14.49 1.59 13.91
N ARG A 60 -15.02 1.53 12.68
CA ARG A 60 -15.59 2.72 12.01
C ARG A 60 -16.71 3.35 12.84
N GLN A 61 -17.55 2.53 13.47
CA GLN A 61 -18.68 3.03 14.24
C GLN A 61 -18.19 3.78 15.48
N GLU A 62 -17.28 3.20 16.26
CA GLU A 62 -16.66 3.87 17.41
C GLU A 62 -15.99 5.18 17.01
N PHE A 63 -15.25 5.21 15.90
CA PHE A 63 -14.59 6.43 15.45
C PHE A 63 -15.56 7.56 15.06
N LEU A 64 -16.77 7.22 14.59
CA LEU A 64 -17.79 8.20 14.22
C LEU A 64 -18.62 8.67 15.42
N ASP A 65 -18.80 7.79 16.41
CA ASP A 65 -19.64 8.05 17.57
C ASP A 65 -18.88 8.71 18.74
N ASP A 66 -17.55 8.64 18.74
CA ASP A 66 -16.68 9.17 19.80
C ASP A 66 -15.92 10.43 19.33
N PRO A 67 -16.38 11.65 19.73
CA PRO A 67 -15.72 12.90 19.37
C PRO A 67 -14.30 13.02 19.92
N ASP A 68 -13.98 12.35 21.04
CA ASP A 68 -12.64 12.39 21.63
C ASP A 68 -11.66 11.60 20.75
N LEU A 69 -12.07 10.45 20.19
CA LEU A 69 -11.27 9.72 19.21
C LEU A 69 -10.97 10.55 17.96
N LEU A 70 -11.96 11.31 17.47
CA LEU A 70 -11.74 12.24 16.37
C LEU A 70 -10.74 13.34 16.77
N GLY A 71 -10.89 13.93 17.96
CA GLY A 71 -9.95 14.91 18.50
C GLY A 71 -8.52 14.37 18.58
N ILE A 72 -8.34 13.16 19.09
CA ILE A 72 -7.04 12.47 19.14
C ILE A 72 -6.48 12.28 17.73
N PHE A 73 -7.29 11.84 16.77
CA PHE A 73 -6.86 11.68 15.38
C PHE A 73 -6.36 13.00 14.77
N THR A 74 -7.01 14.13 15.06
CA THR A 74 -6.59 15.45 14.55
C THR A 74 -5.25 15.93 15.11
N MET A 75 -4.79 15.35 16.21
CA MET A 75 -3.48 15.64 16.80
C MET A 75 -2.35 14.86 16.12
N MET A 76 -2.66 13.89 15.26
CA MET A 76 -1.66 13.10 14.57
C MET A 76 -1.25 13.73 13.24
N ASP A 77 0.05 13.72 12.99
CA ASP A 77 0.66 14.06 11.71
C ASP A 77 1.82 13.12 11.35
N ASP A 78 2.52 13.44 10.27
CA ASP A 78 3.64 12.63 9.79
C ASP A 78 4.77 12.49 10.82
N MET A 79 4.95 13.46 11.72
CA MET A 79 5.98 13.45 12.75
C MET A 79 5.70 12.43 13.84
N ASP A 80 4.44 12.14 14.17
CA ASP A 80 4.09 11.04 15.07
C ASP A 80 4.56 9.70 14.49
N ILE A 81 4.34 9.50 13.20
CA ILE A 81 4.73 8.28 12.49
C ILE A 81 6.25 8.21 12.36
N TRP A 82 6.91 9.23 11.82
CA TRP A 82 8.35 9.24 11.63
C TRP A 82 9.13 9.24 12.94
N GLY A 83 8.67 9.98 13.96
CA GLY A 83 9.23 9.96 15.30
C GLY A 83 9.21 8.56 15.89
N SER A 84 8.08 7.87 15.77
CA SER A 84 7.93 6.50 16.23
C SER A 84 8.84 5.52 15.47
N ILE A 85 8.87 5.59 14.13
CA ILE A 85 9.79 4.78 13.31
C ILE A 85 11.26 4.98 13.72
N LYS A 86 11.66 6.23 14.01
CA LYS A 86 13.03 6.54 14.47
C LYS A 86 13.35 5.92 15.83
N MET A 87 12.37 5.81 16.73
CA MET A 87 12.53 5.11 18.01
C MET A 87 12.55 3.58 17.80
N TRP A 88 11.72 3.07 16.90
CA TRP A 88 11.57 1.64 16.65
C TRP A 88 12.77 0.97 15.99
N GLN A 89 13.62 1.70 15.27
CA GLN A 89 14.80 1.15 14.59
C GLN A 89 15.79 0.45 15.55
N SER A 90 15.77 0.82 16.84
CA SER A 90 16.65 0.26 17.88
C SER A 90 15.90 -0.62 18.88
N HIS A 91 14.65 -1.00 18.58
CA HIS A 91 13.84 -1.86 19.43
C HIS A 91 14.33 -3.31 19.44
N GLU A 92 14.12 -4.04 20.55
CA GLU A 92 14.55 -5.44 20.71
C GLU A 92 13.89 -6.41 19.71
N ASP A 93 12.69 -6.06 19.23
CA ASP A 93 11.95 -6.85 18.27
C ASP A 93 12.63 -6.82 16.89
N PRO A 94 13.06 -7.97 16.34
CA PRO A 94 13.84 -8.00 15.11
C PRO A 94 13.02 -7.59 13.89
N VAL A 95 11.71 -7.83 13.87
CA VAL A 95 10.84 -7.42 12.76
C VAL A 95 10.67 -5.90 12.77
N LEU A 96 10.29 -5.34 13.92
CA LEU A 96 10.03 -3.91 14.08
C LEU A 96 11.29 -3.08 13.79
N SER A 97 12.43 -3.46 14.36
CA SER A 97 13.70 -2.78 14.15
C SER A 97 14.17 -2.86 12.70
N THR A 98 14.10 -4.04 12.07
CA THR A 98 14.51 -4.23 10.67
C THR A 98 13.65 -3.40 9.71
N LEU A 99 12.32 -3.47 9.82
CA LEU A 99 11.42 -2.71 8.94
C LEU A 99 11.58 -1.20 9.13
N SER A 100 11.78 -0.74 10.38
CA SER A 100 12.00 0.67 10.68
C SER A 100 13.32 1.17 10.09
N HIS A 101 14.41 0.41 10.30
CA HIS A 101 15.73 0.74 9.74
C HIS A 101 15.70 0.75 8.20
N ASP A 102 15.07 -0.24 7.58
CA ASP A 102 14.99 -0.34 6.13
C ASP A 102 14.16 0.80 5.52
N LEU A 103 13.07 1.22 6.18
CA LEU A 103 12.27 2.35 5.74
C LEU A 103 13.05 3.68 5.85
N LEU A 104 13.72 3.93 6.98
CA LEU A 104 14.54 5.13 7.21
C LEU A 104 15.73 5.24 6.26
N THR A 105 16.39 4.11 5.98
CA THR A 105 17.55 4.06 5.07
C THR A 105 17.17 3.82 3.61
N ARG A 106 15.87 3.86 3.29
CA ARG A 106 15.30 3.66 1.95
C ARG A 106 15.70 2.32 1.30
N LYS A 107 15.96 1.29 2.11
CA LYS A 107 16.13 -0.11 1.68
C LYS A 107 14.77 -0.78 1.48
N LEU A 108 13.92 -0.13 0.69
CA LEU A 108 12.54 -0.56 0.43
C LEU A 108 12.47 -1.97 -0.16
N PHE A 109 11.35 -2.64 0.10
CA PHE A 109 11.04 -3.94 -0.49
C PHE A 109 11.26 -3.94 -2.00
N LYS A 110 11.69 -5.08 -2.53
CA LYS A 110 11.56 -5.37 -3.96
C LYS A 110 10.10 -5.69 -4.23
N ILE A 111 9.64 -5.31 -5.41
CA ILE A 111 8.27 -5.51 -5.87
C ILE A 111 8.28 -6.18 -7.23
N LYS A 112 7.53 -7.27 -7.37
CA LYS A 112 7.19 -7.90 -8.64
C LYS A 112 5.73 -7.61 -8.95
N LEU A 113 5.46 -7.18 -10.18
CA LEU A 113 4.09 -6.98 -10.69
C LEU A 113 3.76 -8.11 -11.67
N SER A 114 2.51 -8.56 -11.64
CA SER A 114 1.97 -9.56 -12.56
C SER A 114 0.53 -9.19 -12.96
N ASN A 115 0.08 -9.66 -14.11
CA ASN A 115 -1.33 -9.58 -14.49
C ASN A 115 -2.16 -10.68 -13.79
N GLU A 116 -1.50 -11.70 -13.27
CA GLU A 116 -2.09 -12.84 -12.58
C GLU A 116 -1.67 -12.89 -11.11
N LYS A 117 -2.45 -13.59 -10.28
CA LYS A 117 -2.11 -13.78 -8.86
C LYS A 117 -0.84 -14.62 -8.75
N PHE A 118 0.01 -14.27 -7.78
CA PHE A 118 1.15 -15.11 -7.42
C PHE A 118 0.67 -16.39 -6.75
N GLU A 119 1.26 -17.52 -7.13
CA GLU A 119 1.00 -18.81 -6.53
C GLU A 119 1.47 -18.85 -5.07
N SER A 120 0.81 -19.68 -4.25
CA SER A 120 1.22 -19.91 -2.85
C SER A 120 2.60 -20.53 -2.76
N SER A 121 2.94 -21.43 -3.69
CA SER A 121 4.26 -22.07 -3.81
C SER A 121 5.41 -21.05 -3.82
N VAL A 122 5.28 -19.99 -4.63
CA VAL A 122 6.27 -18.90 -4.73
C VAL A 122 6.38 -18.15 -3.40
N ILE A 123 5.25 -17.86 -2.76
CA ILE A 123 5.20 -17.13 -1.48
C ILE A 123 5.86 -17.96 -0.38
N ASP A 124 5.54 -19.25 -0.31
CA ASP A 124 6.08 -20.18 0.68
C ASP A 124 7.61 -20.33 0.52
N ARG A 125 8.11 -20.41 -0.72
CA ARG A 125 9.55 -20.42 -1.02
C ARG A 125 10.24 -19.14 -0.53
N ILE A 126 9.67 -17.96 -0.81
CA ILE A 126 10.21 -16.68 -0.31
C ILE A 126 10.19 -16.66 1.22
N GLN A 127 9.12 -17.17 1.84
CA GLN A 127 8.98 -17.24 3.28
C GLN A 127 10.08 -18.10 3.91
N ASN A 128 10.37 -19.27 3.34
CA ASN A 128 11.42 -20.16 3.80
C ASN A 128 12.80 -19.48 3.74
N LEU A 129 13.10 -18.75 2.67
CA LEU A 129 14.37 -17.99 2.55
C LEU A 129 14.48 -16.89 3.62
N ILE A 130 13.37 -16.31 4.07
CA ILE A 130 13.37 -15.33 5.17
C ILE A 130 13.59 -16.03 6.51
N VAL A 131 13.03 -17.24 6.66
CA VAL A 131 13.25 -18.06 7.87
C VAL A 131 14.70 -18.50 7.99
N GLU A 132 15.34 -18.89 6.88
CA GLU A 132 16.77 -19.22 6.82
C GLU A 132 17.67 -18.04 7.22
N LYS A 133 17.16 -16.80 7.14
CA LYS A 133 17.86 -15.60 7.62
C LYS A 133 17.70 -15.32 9.12
N GLY A 134 17.04 -16.21 9.86
CA GLY A 134 16.93 -16.15 11.32
C GLY A 134 15.61 -15.59 11.86
N PHE A 135 14.61 -15.35 11.01
CA PHE A 135 13.25 -15.01 11.45
C PHE A 135 12.41 -16.27 11.64
N ASN A 136 11.47 -16.27 12.58
CA ASN A 136 10.53 -17.39 12.67
C ASN A 136 9.39 -17.29 11.63
N GLN A 137 8.60 -18.37 11.50
CA GLN A 137 7.50 -18.44 10.52
C GLN A 137 6.44 -17.35 10.70
N SER A 138 6.22 -16.86 11.92
CA SER A 138 5.25 -15.80 12.18
C SER A 138 5.78 -14.42 11.85
N GLU A 139 7.08 -14.21 12.02
CA GLU A 139 7.81 -12.98 11.72
C GLU A 139 8.02 -12.80 10.23
N SER A 140 8.36 -13.87 9.52
CA SER A 140 8.62 -13.85 8.08
C SER A 140 7.43 -13.31 7.26
N LYS A 141 6.21 -13.47 7.77
CA LYS A 141 4.98 -12.92 7.15
C LYS A 141 4.96 -11.39 7.07
N TYR A 142 5.65 -10.69 7.98
CA TYR A 142 5.71 -9.21 7.93
C TYR A 142 6.62 -8.70 6.82
N PHE A 143 7.49 -9.55 6.29
CA PHE A 143 8.41 -9.18 5.22
C PHE A 143 7.85 -9.47 3.82
N ILE A 144 6.69 -10.12 3.73
CA ILE A 144 6.02 -10.43 2.47
C ILE A 144 4.67 -9.70 2.44
N GLN A 145 4.45 -8.88 1.42
CA GLN A 145 3.15 -8.26 1.17
C GLN A 145 2.66 -8.58 -0.22
N LYS A 146 1.40 -8.97 -0.34
CA LYS A 146 0.77 -9.27 -1.63
C LYS A 146 -0.63 -8.69 -1.66
N ASP A 147 -0.93 -7.97 -2.72
CA ASP A 147 -2.28 -7.48 -3.00
C ASP A 147 -2.40 -7.17 -4.50
N SER A 148 -3.39 -6.38 -4.87
CA SER A 148 -3.60 -5.89 -6.21
C SER A 148 -3.79 -4.38 -6.23
N ILE A 149 -3.20 -3.75 -7.23
CA ILE A 149 -3.47 -2.37 -7.59
C ILE A 149 -4.39 -2.37 -8.80
N SER A 150 -5.36 -1.46 -8.81
CA SER A 150 -6.23 -1.26 -9.96
C SER A 150 -6.42 0.20 -10.25
N ASN A 151 -6.53 0.54 -11.52
CA ASN A 151 -6.83 1.90 -11.94
C ASN A 151 -7.82 1.88 -13.10
N SER A 152 -8.79 2.80 -13.03
CA SER A 152 -9.66 3.17 -14.14
C SER A 152 -9.52 4.66 -14.38
N ALA A 153 -9.04 5.05 -15.56
CA ALA A 153 -8.83 6.46 -15.86
C ALA A 153 -10.15 7.22 -16.10
N TYR A 154 -11.19 6.51 -16.49
CA TYR A 154 -12.52 7.04 -16.70
C TYR A 154 -13.57 5.96 -16.38
N ILE A 155 -14.55 6.27 -15.53
CA ILE A 155 -15.67 5.39 -15.22
C ILE A 155 -16.94 6.07 -15.72
N PRO A 156 -17.55 5.59 -16.82
CA PRO A 156 -18.74 6.24 -17.42
C PRO A 156 -19.94 6.29 -16.46
N LYS A 157 -20.04 5.37 -15.49
CA LYS A 157 -21.10 5.33 -14.48
C LYS A 157 -20.60 5.93 -13.17
N GLY A 158 -20.99 7.16 -12.86
CA GLY A 158 -20.70 7.85 -11.59
C GLY A 158 -19.83 9.11 -11.70
N GLY A 159 -19.39 9.50 -12.91
CA GLY A 159 -18.58 10.70 -13.13
C GLY A 159 -18.35 11.00 -14.62
N SER A 160 -19.43 10.96 -15.42
CA SER A 160 -19.34 11.27 -16.84
C SER A 160 -19.00 12.75 -17.07
N ILE A 161 -18.17 13.00 -18.09
CA ILE A 161 -17.92 14.37 -18.55
C ILE A 161 -18.82 14.60 -19.75
N ASN A 162 -19.78 15.51 -19.60
CA ASN A 162 -20.72 15.84 -20.66
C ASN A 162 -20.23 17.04 -21.48
N ILE A 163 -20.44 17.01 -22.79
CA ILE A 163 -20.09 18.05 -23.74
C ILE A 163 -21.37 18.64 -24.34
N LEU A 164 -21.54 19.95 -24.23
CA LEU A 164 -22.63 20.68 -24.88
C LEU A 164 -22.21 21.03 -26.32
N MET A 165 -22.94 20.48 -27.28
CA MET A 165 -22.72 20.69 -28.71
C MET A 165 -23.33 22.02 -29.17
N LYS A 166 -22.84 22.55 -30.31
CA LYS A 166 -23.42 23.76 -30.93
C LYS A 166 -24.89 23.59 -31.32
N SER A 167 -25.34 22.37 -31.56
CA SER A 167 -26.74 22.02 -31.80
C SER A 167 -27.64 22.16 -30.56
N GLY A 168 -27.06 22.33 -29.36
CA GLY A 168 -27.76 22.29 -28.08
C GLY A 168 -27.86 20.90 -27.46
N GLU A 169 -27.41 19.85 -28.18
CA GLU A 169 -27.36 18.48 -27.68
C GLU A 169 -26.25 18.30 -26.63
N ILE A 170 -26.50 17.48 -25.61
CA ILE A 170 -25.51 17.11 -24.60
C ILE A 170 -25.13 15.65 -24.81
N ILE A 171 -23.84 15.39 -25.04
CA ILE A 171 -23.31 14.05 -25.27
C ILE A 171 -22.14 13.74 -24.32
N ASP A 172 -21.91 12.47 -24.01
CA ASP A 172 -20.78 12.03 -23.17
C ASP A 172 -19.45 12.21 -23.93
N VAL A 173 -18.38 12.59 -23.24
CA VAL A 173 -17.05 12.80 -23.83
C VAL A 173 -16.51 11.56 -24.58
N ALA A 174 -16.89 10.36 -24.15
CA ALA A 174 -16.50 9.11 -24.82
C ALA A 174 -17.27 8.87 -26.13
N GLN A 175 -18.40 9.56 -26.33
CA GLN A 175 -19.15 9.59 -27.59
C GLN A 175 -18.76 10.79 -28.45
N ALA A 176 -18.43 11.93 -27.82
CA ALA A 176 -18.01 13.16 -28.49
C ALA A 176 -16.59 13.11 -29.07
N SER A 177 -15.74 12.23 -28.56
CA SER A 177 -14.34 12.11 -28.98
C SER A 177 -14.19 11.17 -30.18
N ASP A 178 -13.58 11.68 -31.25
CA ASP A 178 -13.23 10.91 -32.45
C ASP A 178 -12.07 9.92 -32.22
N LEU A 179 -11.38 9.98 -31.06
CA LEU A 179 -10.23 9.13 -30.77
C LEU A 179 -10.63 7.85 -30.04
N PRO A 180 -10.19 6.66 -30.50
CA PRO A 180 -10.41 5.36 -29.82
C PRO A 180 -9.89 5.31 -28.37
N ASN A 181 -9.06 6.27 -27.98
CA ASN A 181 -8.30 6.31 -26.74
C ASN A 181 -9.19 6.38 -25.49
N ILE A 182 -10.30 7.14 -25.50
CA ILE A 182 -11.14 7.31 -24.30
C ILE A 182 -11.87 6.00 -23.93
N LYS A 183 -12.34 5.24 -24.94
CA LYS A 183 -12.95 3.92 -24.75
C LYS A 183 -11.96 2.87 -24.23
N VAL A 184 -10.69 2.96 -24.61
CA VAL A 184 -9.62 2.09 -24.06
C VAL A 184 -9.25 2.52 -22.63
N MET A 185 -9.30 3.81 -22.32
CA MET A 185 -9.03 4.37 -21.00
C MET A 185 -10.09 4.04 -19.94
N SER A 186 -11.29 3.62 -20.36
CA SER A 186 -12.33 3.14 -19.44
C SER A 186 -12.18 1.67 -19.03
N LYS A 187 -11.20 0.94 -19.55
CA LYS A 187 -10.90 -0.42 -19.09
C LYS A 187 -10.14 -0.37 -17.77
N ILE A 188 -10.67 -1.05 -16.76
CA ILE A 188 -9.99 -1.24 -15.47
C ILE A 188 -8.77 -2.12 -15.72
N VAL A 189 -7.59 -1.59 -15.43
CA VAL A 189 -6.34 -2.38 -15.44
C VAL A 189 -6.04 -2.78 -14.01
N LYS A 190 -6.03 -4.09 -13.76
CA LYS A 190 -5.67 -4.69 -12.47
C LYS A 190 -4.31 -5.37 -12.60
N LYS A 191 -3.42 -5.12 -11.64
CA LYS A 191 -2.14 -5.83 -11.50
C LYS A 191 -2.02 -6.36 -10.08
N TYR A 192 -1.51 -7.56 -9.94
CA TYR A 192 -1.14 -8.13 -8.65
C TYR A 192 0.31 -7.78 -8.35
N TYR A 193 0.62 -7.54 -7.08
CA TYR A 193 1.99 -7.31 -6.64
C TYR A 193 2.40 -8.29 -5.55
N LEU A 194 3.70 -8.56 -5.51
CA LEU A 194 4.38 -9.27 -4.44
C LEU A 194 5.60 -8.48 -4.02
N CYS A 195 5.62 -8.06 -2.76
CA CYS A 195 6.71 -7.35 -2.12
C CYS A 195 7.48 -8.29 -1.19
N TYR A 196 8.80 -8.17 -1.18
CA TYR A 196 9.71 -9.01 -0.37
C TYR A 196 11.02 -8.25 -0.06
N PRO A 197 11.84 -8.71 0.92
CA PRO A 197 13.05 -8.01 1.31
C PRO A 197 14.04 -7.88 0.16
N ARG A 198 14.61 -6.68 -0.01
CA ARG A 198 15.55 -6.38 -1.10
C ARG A 198 16.82 -7.22 -1.04
N ASN A 199 17.28 -7.51 0.17
CA ASN A 199 18.50 -8.26 0.46
C ASN A 199 18.32 -9.78 0.29
N LEU A 200 17.12 -10.27 -0.04
CA LEU A 200 16.86 -11.68 -0.29
C LEU A 200 17.41 -12.07 -1.67
N LYS A 201 18.30 -13.07 -1.68
CA LYS A 201 18.76 -13.70 -2.92
C LYS A 201 17.70 -14.73 -3.30
N LEU A 202 16.98 -14.48 -4.38
CA LEU A 202 15.98 -15.40 -4.87
C LEU A 202 16.63 -16.36 -5.89
N PRO A 203 16.29 -17.66 -5.87
CA PRO A 203 16.57 -18.58 -6.97
C PRO A 203 16.01 -18.03 -8.30
N ALA A 204 16.69 -18.33 -9.42
CA ALA A 204 16.32 -17.82 -10.73
C ALA A 204 14.92 -18.31 -11.17
N ASP A 205 14.61 -19.55 -10.81
CA ASP A 205 13.37 -20.28 -11.12
C ASP A 205 12.21 -19.92 -10.17
N ILE A 206 12.37 -19.00 -9.22
CA ILE A 206 11.34 -18.77 -8.19
C ILE A 206 10.01 -18.26 -8.76
N PHE A 207 10.04 -17.64 -9.93
CA PHE A 207 8.87 -17.13 -10.64
C PHE A 207 8.60 -17.88 -11.94
N GLU A 208 9.34 -18.96 -12.19
CA GLU A 208 9.13 -19.85 -13.34
C GLU A 208 8.20 -20.97 -12.87
N SER A 209 7.11 -21.16 -13.61
CA SER A 209 6.14 -22.25 -13.42
C SER A 209 6.63 -23.53 -14.07
#